data_AF-A0A7I0IKE5-F1
#
_entry.id   AF-A0A7I0IKE5-F1
#
_cell.length_a   1.000
_cell.length_b   1.000
_cell.length_c   1.000
_cell.angle_alpha   90.00
_cell.angle_beta   90.00
_cell.angle_gamma   90.00
#
_symmetry.space_group_name_H-M   'P 1'
#
loop_
_entity.id
_entity.type
_entity.pdbx_description
1 polymer ?
#
loop_
_entity_poly.entity_id
_entity_poly.type
_entity_poly.pdbx_seq_one_letter_code
_entity_poly.pdbx_strand_id
1 'polypeptide(L)'
;EIDSPQYKGKLGTFDSELALQNDSLEFLAFGHPLIDKTVSYLIQNQKGWSTSFHSVSNKEYYVFLVEFQFSLKRTELFYFEVNPRTGTVKRIEELPEELRESQTTNKAGSSEASAPALHANVEENLIRTFLVLDEIVESRKKELGDQTLDLFQKEEFKIRTSNQNTLRQLEEKLMRQEAAFKWEGKPEKKSAMNRTRNEIQKVKEDFDRELRKVRNGKTIQHRFQLFQVYLPN
;
A
#
# COMPACT_ATOMS: atom_id res chain seq x y z
N GLU A 1 -16.34 -12.75 -4.53
CA GLU A 1 -16.73 -11.34 -4.79
C GLU A 1 -16.51 -10.82 -6.23
N ILE A 2 -15.91 -11.57 -7.17
CA ILE A 2 -16.00 -11.22 -8.61
C ILE A 2 -17.40 -11.56 -9.15
N ASP A 3 -18.02 -12.60 -8.59
CA ASP A 3 -19.45 -12.93 -8.74
C ASP A 3 -20.36 -12.09 -7.82
N SER A 4 -20.07 -10.80 -7.65
CA SER A 4 -21.12 -9.91 -7.13
C SER A 4 -22.23 -9.85 -8.19
N PRO A 5 -23.50 -10.14 -7.86
CA PRO A 5 -24.61 -10.04 -8.80
C PRO A 5 -24.78 -8.62 -9.38
N GLN A 6 -24.11 -7.63 -8.78
CA GLN A 6 -24.19 -6.22 -9.15
C GLN A 6 -23.44 -5.86 -10.45
N TYR A 7 -22.43 -6.66 -10.83
CA TYR A 7 -21.56 -6.37 -12.00
C TYR A 7 -21.51 -7.49 -13.03
N LYS A 8 -22.15 -8.63 -12.76
CA LYS A 8 -22.11 -9.80 -13.65
C LYS A 8 -22.98 -9.57 -14.89
N GLY A 9 -22.37 -9.52 -16.07
CA GLY A 9 -23.06 -9.39 -17.36
C GLY A 9 -23.31 -7.95 -17.83
N LYS A 10 -22.88 -6.94 -17.07
CA LYS A 10 -22.88 -5.54 -17.53
C LYS A 10 -21.70 -5.27 -18.46
N LEU A 11 -21.92 -4.51 -19.52
CA LEU A 11 -20.86 -3.98 -20.37
C LEU A 11 -20.25 -2.75 -19.70
N GLY A 12 -18.94 -2.58 -19.82
CA GLY A 12 -18.22 -1.45 -19.22
C GLY A 12 -17.54 -0.58 -20.27
N THR A 13 -17.41 0.71 -19.99
CA THR A 13 -16.71 1.68 -20.85
C THR A 13 -15.79 2.57 -20.02
N PHE A 14 -14.67 3.00 -20.61
CA PHE A 14 -13.77 4.00 -20.00
C PHE A 14 -14.10 5.44 -20.45
N ASP A 15 -15.14 5.61 -21.26
CA ASP A 15 -15.64 6.90 -21.70
C ASP A 15 -16.79 7.35 -20.80
N SER A 16 -16.56 8.43 -20.05
CA SER A 16 -17.55 8.95 -19.11
C SER A 16 -18.78 9.51 -19.80
N GLU A 17 -18.63 10.13 -20.97
CA GLU A 17 -19.76 10.72 -21.71
C GLU A 17 -20.66 9.62 -22.23
N LEU A 18 -20.05 8.55 -22.76
CA LEU A 18 -20.78 7.41 -23.29
C LEU A 18 -21.47 6.60 -22.18
N ALA A 19 -20.88 6.50 -20.99
CA ALA A 19 -21.53 5.90 -19.82
C ALA A 19 -22.70 6.74 -19.29
N LEU A 20 -22.60 8.08 -19.34
CA LEU A 20 -23.69 8.98 -18.92
C LEU A 20 -24.88 8.95 -19.87
N GLN A 21 -24.65 8.68 -21.16
CA GLN A 21 -25.71 8.58 -22.17
C GLN A 21 -26.40 7.22 -22.19
N ASN A 22 -25.77 6.19 -21.62
CA ASN A 22 -26.27 4.82 -21.68
C ASN A 22 -26.18 4.13 -20.32
N ASP A 23 -27.29 4.11 -19.59
CA ASP A 23 -27.44 3.48 -18.27
C ASP A 23 -27.13 1.96 -18.25
N SER A 24 -27.06 1.32 -19.42
CA SER A 24 -26.65 -0.09 -19.51
C SER A 24 -25.13 -0.29 -19.42
N LEU A 25 -24.34 0.78 -19.53
CA LEU A 25 -22.89 0.77 -19.48
C LEU A 25 -22.37 1.24 -18.13
N GLU A 26 -21.51 0.42 -17.53
CA GLU A 26 -20.81 0.79 -16.30
C GLU A 26 -19.56 1.60 -16.64
N PHE A 27 -19.43 2.80 -16.06
CA PHE A 27 -18.21 3.58 -16.20
C PHE A 27 -17.06 2.96 -15.40
N LEU A 28 -16.01 2.54 -16.10
CA LEU A 28 -14.80 1.97 -15.53
C LEU A 28 -13.77 3.08 -15.34
N ALA A 29 -13.49 3.42 -14.08
CA ALA A 29 -12.45 4.36 -13.70
C ALA A 29 -11.66 3.85 -12.49
N PHE A 30 -10.58 4.55 -12.13
CA PHE A 30 -9.88 4.28 -10.88
C PHE A 30 -10.82 4.47 -9.68
N GLY A 31 -10.83 3.51 -8.76
CA GLY A 31 -11.81 3.43 -7.66
C GLY A 31 -13.03 2.58 -7.99
N HIS A 32 -13.20 2.13 -9.24
CA HIS A 32 -14.21 1.11 -9.55
C HIS A 32 -13.73 -0.25 -9.03
N PRO A 33 -14.55 -1.01 -8.27
CA PRO A 33 -14.12 -2.27 -7.63
C PRO A 33 -13.54 -3.31 -8.59
N LEU A 34 -14.02 -3.37 -9.84
CA LEU A 34 -13.46 -4.26 -10.86
C LEU A 34 -12.05 -3.86 -11.31
N ILE A 35 -11.80 -2.56 -11.44
CA ILE A 35 -10.48 -2.03 -11.82
C ILE A 35 -9.49 -2.30 -10.69
N ASP A 36 -9.86 -1.96 -9.45
CA ASP A 36 -9.01 -2.17 -8.28
C ASP A 36 -8.66 -3.65 -8.08
N LYS A 37 -9.63 -4.56 -8.31
CA LYS A 37 -9.40 -6.01 -8.29
C LYS A 37 -8.48 -6.47 -9.41
N THR A 38 -8.64 -5.92 -10.62
CA THR A 38 -7.79 -6.26 -11.76
C THR A 38 -6.35 -5.82 -11.51
N VAL A 39 -6.15 -4.58 -11.05
CA VAL A 39 -4.82 -4.06 -10.68
C VAL A 39 -4.21 -4.92 -9.57
N SER A 40 -4.98 -5.22 -8.52
CA SER A 40 -4.53 -6.09 -7.43
C SER A 40 -4.14 -7.48 -7.92
N TYR A 41 -4.92 -8.07 -8.83
CA TYR A 41 -4.64 -9.37 -9.42
C TYR A 41 -3.37 -9.33 -10.27
N LEU A 42 -3.17 -8.30 -11.09
CA LEU A 42 -1.95 -8.14 -11.90
C LEU A 42 -0.71 -8.04 -11.01
N ILE A 43 -0.81 -7.27 -9.92
CA ILE A 43 0.30 -7.11 -8.97
C ILE A 43 0.63 -8.42 -8.24
N GLN A 44 -0.39 -9.10 -7.72
CA GLN A 44 -0.20 -10.35 -6.98
C GLN A 44 0.38 -11.49 -7.83
N ASN A 45 -0.03 -11.56 -9.10
CA ASN A 45 0.42 -12.61 -10.02
C ASN A 45 1.66 -12.22 -10.83
N GLN A 46 2.29 -11.09 -10.49
CA GLN A 46 3.47 -10.57 -11.18
C GLN A 46 3.31 -10.51 -12.71
N LYS A 47 2.10 -10.17 -13.19
CA LYS A 47 1.83 -10.05 -14.62
C LYS A 47 2.35 -8.69 -15.13
N GLY A 48 3.26 -8.74 -16.10
CA GLY A 48 3.93 -7.55 -16.66
C GLY A 48 5.35 -7.32 -16.12
N TRP A 49 5.82 -8.17 -15.21
CA TRP A 49 7.21 -8.22 -14.79
C TRP A 49 8.03 -8.81 -15.93
N SER A 50 9.07 -8.10 -16.37
CA SER A 50 9.86 -8.53 -17.52
C SER A 50 11.23 -7.89 -17.55
N THR A 51 12.19 -8.66 -18.06
CA THR A 51 13.45 -8.13 -18.59
C THR A 51 13.33 -8.10 -20.11
N SER A 52 13.52 -6.94 -20.71
CA SER A 52 13.49 -6.75 -22.15
C SER A 52 14.77 -6.10 -22.64
N PHE A 53 15.21 -6.47 -23.84
CA PHE A 53 16.33 -5.83 -24.49
C PHE A 53 15.85 -4.85 -25.57
N HIS A 54 16.56 -3.74 -25.77
CA HIS A 54 16.21 -2.70 -26.73
C HIS A 54 17.43 -2.17 -27.48
N SER A 55 17.22 -1.74 -28.71
CA SER A 55 18.27 -1.08 -29.51
C SER A 55 18.15 0.45 -29.54
N VAL A 56 17.21 1.02 -28.77
CA VAL A 56 16.91 2.46 -28.79
C VAL A 56 18.04 3.30 -28.18
N SER A 57 18.64 2.79 -27.11
CA SER A 57 19.61 3.51 -26.29
C SER A 57 20.69 2.55 -25.81
N ASN A 58 21.89 3.08 -25.54
CA ASN A 58 22.98 2.34 -24.89
C ASN A 58 22.92 2.42 -23.36
N LYS A 59 21.76 2.77 -22.80
CA LYS A 59 21.54 2.90 -21.36
C LYS A 59 20.68 1.74 -20.86
N GLU A 60 20.86 1.39 -19.60
CA GLU A 60 20.01 0.45 -18.89
C GLU A 60 18.91 1.22 -18.16
N TYR A 61 17.69 0.67 -18.11
CA TYR A 61 16.62 1.24 -17.31
C TYR A 61 16.06 0.22 -16.32
N TYR A 62 15.91 0.66 -15.08
CA TYR A 62 15.39 -0.15 -13.99
C TYR A 62 14.11 0.49 -13.45
N VAL A 63 13.06 -0.31 -13.37
CA VAL A 63 11.77 0.09 -12.80
C VAL A 63 11.56 -0.68 -11.51
N PHE A 64 11.45 0.04 -10.41
CA PHE A 64 11.18 -0.53 -9.10
C PHE A 64 9.75 -0.22 -8.67
N LEU A 65 9.08 -1.25 -8.19
CA LEU A 65 7.83 -1.15 -7.45
C LEU A 65 8.18 -1.11 -5.97
N VAL A 66 7.87 0.01 -5.30
CA VAL A 66 8.11 0.19 -3.88
C VAL A 66 6.78 0.16 -3.15
N GLU A 67 6.60 -0.86 -2.32
CA GLU A 67 5.44 -0.99 -1.46
C GLU A 67 5.76 -0.36 -0.11
N PHE A 68 5.05 0.71 0.25
CA PHE A 68 5.06 1.29 1.59
C PHE A 68 3.96 0.61 2.42
N GLN A 69 4.38 -0.03 3.51
CA GLN A 69 3.50 -0.66 4.48
C GLN A 69 3.39 0.24 5.71
N PHE A 70 2.24 0.91 5.80
CA PHE A 70 1.74 1.58 6.99
C PHE A 70 0.24 1.25 7.13
N SER A 71 -0.54 2.01 7.91
CA SER A 71 -1.99 1.77 8.07
C SER A 71 -2.76 1.62 6.75
N LEU A 72 -2.28 2.25 5.67
CA LEU A 72 -2.72 2.01 4.30
C LEU A 72 -1.57 1.43 3.48
N LYS A 73 -1.89 0.46 2.60
CA LYS A 73 -0.94 -0.02 1.60
C LYS A 73 -0.85 1.02 0.48
N ARG A 74 0.36 1.52 0.24
CA ARG A 74 0.64 2.43 -0.86
C ARG A 74 1.77 1.85 -1.69
N THR A 75 1.59 1.82 -3.00
CA THR A 75 2.61 1.31 -3.91
C THR A 75 2.97 2.41 -4.90
N GLU A 76 4.26 2.68 -5.07
CA GLU A 76 4.78 3.69 -5.98
C GLU A 76 5.80 3.07 -6.95
N LEU A 77 5.89 3.61 -8.16
CA LEU A 77 6.89 3.23 -9.16
C LEU A 77 8.04 4.22 -9.16
N PHE A 78 9.26 3.71 -9.29
CA PHE A 78 10.48 4.49 -9.40
C PHE A 78 11.26 4.05 -10.64
N TYR A 79 11.69 5.02 -11.44
CA TYR A 79 12.37 4.78 -12.70
C TYR A 79 13.82 5.29 -12.61
N PHE A 80 14.74 4.48 -13.09
CA PHE A 80 16.16 4.82 -13.13
C PHE A 80 16.72 4.58 -14.50
N GLU A 81 17.57 5.50 -14.92
CA GLU A 81 18.43 5.40 -16.09
C GLU A 81 19.87 5.19 -15.60
N VAL A 82 20.57 4.20 -16.15
CA VAL A 82 21.95 3.89 -15.82
C VAL A 82 22.79 3.86 -17.09
N ASN A 83 23.92 4.56 -17.06
CA ASN A 83 24.92 4.43 -18.11
C ASN A 83 25.84 3.23 -17.82
N PRO A 84 25.82 2.17 -18.64
CA PRO A 84 26.56 0.93 -18.35
C PRO A 84 28.08 1.10 -18.34
N ARG A 85 28.61 2.15 -18.98
CA ARG A 85 30.05 2.42 -19.05
C ARG A 85 30.57 3.20 -17.84
N THR A 86 29.79 4.15 -17.34
CA THR A 86 30.20 5.02 -16.22
C THR A 86 29.61 4.55 -14.88
N GLY A 87 28.58 3.70 -14.91
CA GLY A 87 27.81 3.28 -13.74
C GLY A 87 27.09 4.44 -13.07
N THR A 88 26.81 5.52 -13.81
CA THR A 88 26.09 6.70 -13.32
C THR A 88 24.59 6.40 -13.32
N VAL A 89 23.97 6.53 -12.15
CA VAL A 89 22.53 6.31 -11.93
C VAL A 89 21.82 7.66 -11.89
N LYS A 90 20.72 7.79 -12.63
CA LYS A 90 19.86 8.97 -12.62
C LYS A 90 18.41 8.55 -12.44
N ARG A 91 17.71 9.14 -11.47
CA ARG A 91 16.25 9.02 -11.36
C ARG A 91 15.58 9.77 -12.51
N ILE A 92 14.64 9.13 -13.16
CA ILE A 92 13.76 9.73 -14.17
C ILE A 92 12.31 9.67 -13.70
N GLU A 93 11.45 10.53 -14.24
CA GLU A 93 10.02 10.56 -13.87
C GLU A 93 9.22 9.53 -14.67
N GLU A 94 9.57 9.36 -15.96
CA GLU A 94 8.90 8.45 -16.87
C GLU A 94 9.91 7.75 -17.78
N LEU A 95 9.54 6.56 -18.28
CA LEU A 95 10.32 5.86 -19.29
C LEU A 95 10.21 6.58 -20.65
N PRO A 96 11.30 6.67 -21.42
CA PRO A 96 11.25 7.15 -22.81
C PRO A 96 10.16 6.45 -23.63
N GLU A 97 9.42 7.22 -24.44
CA GLU A 97 8.30 6.72 -25.24
C GLU A 97 8.75 5.61 -26.20
N GLU A 98 9.96 5.72 -26.75
CA GLU A 98 10.54 4.76 -27.68
C GLU A 98 10.68 3.35 -27.05
N LEU A 99 10.90 3.26 -25.73
CA LEU A 99 10.94 1.98 -25.02
C LEU A 99 9.55 1.37 -24.91
N ARG A 100 8.51 2.19 -24.71
CA ARG A 100 7.12 1.75 -24.61
C ARG A 100 6.63 1.17 -25.94
N GLU A 101 7.06 1.76 -27.06
CA GLU A 101 6.74 1.29 -28.41
C GLU A 101 7.52 0.03 -28.81
N SER A 102 8.75 -0.14 -28.35
CA SER A 102 9.52 -1.36 -28.60
C SER A 102 8.91 -2.60 -27.94
N GLN A 103 8.19 -2.43 -26.82
CA GLN A 103 7.50 -3.52 -26.14
C GLN A 103 6.18 -3.95 -26.83
N THR A 104 5.51 -3.05 -27.54
CA THR A 104 4.26 -3.39 -28.26
C THR A 104 4.55 -4.16 -29.55
N THR A 105 5.68 -3.89 -30.20
CA THR A 105 6.10 -4.52 -31.46
C THR A 105 6.77 -5.88 -31.27
N ASN A 106 7.54 -6.08 -30.20
CA ASN A 106 8.22 -7.36 -29.93
C ASN A 106 7.32 -8.52 -29.47
N LYS A 107 6.01 -8.31 -29.28
CA LYS A 107 5.06 -9.41 -28.99
C LYS A 107 4.70 -10.26 -30.22
N ALA A 108 5.10 -9.87 -31.43
CA ALA A 108 4.70 -10.52 -32.68
C ALA A 108 5.79 -11.36 -33.39
N GLY A 109 6.96 -11.58 -32.77
CA GLY A 109 8.03 -12.33 -33.44
C GLY A 109 9.04 -12.91 -32.47
N SER A 110 8.85 -14.17 -32.13
CA SER A 110 9.96 -15.04 -31.73
C SER A 110 10.99 -15.06 -32.87
N SER A 111 12.07 -14.31 -32.72
CA SER A 111 13.27 -14.54 -33.53
C SER A 111 14.41 -14.78 -32.56
N GLU A 112 15.03 -15.95 -32.72
CA GLU A 112 16.27 -16.38 -32.09
C GLU A 112 17.42 -15.45 -32.49
N ALA A 113 17.38 -14.20 -32.01
CA ALA A 113 18.54 -13.33 -32.05
C ALA A 113 19.46 -13.77 -30.91
N SER A 114 20.69 -14.14 -31.27
CA SER A 114 21.83 -14.38 -30.39
C SER A 114 21.71 -13.57 -29.10
N ALA A 115 21.73 -14.25 -27.95
CA ALA A 115 21.67 -13.61 -26.64
C ALA A 115 22.65 -12.43 -26.64
N PRO A 116 22.17 -11.17 -26.56
CA PRO A 116 23.06 -10.01 -26.50
C PRO A 116 23.98 -10.23 -25.31
N ALA A 117 25.28 -9.99 -25.51
CA ALA A 117 26.27 -10.22 -24.48
C ALA A 117 25.89 -9.36 -23.26
N LEU A 118 25.42 -10.00 -22.19
CA LEU A 118 25.13 -9.32 -20.93
C LEU A 118 26.34 -8.46 -20.58
N HIS A 119 26.15 -7.15 -20.52
CA HIS A 119 27.22 -6.25 -20.12
C HIS A 119 27.74 -6.72 -18.76
N ALA A 120 29.06 -6.88 -18.64
CA ALA A 120 29.68 -7.46 -17.44
C ALA A 120 29.36 -6.72 -16.13
N ASN A 121 28.81 -5.51 -16.22
CA ASN A 121 28.55 -4.62 -15.10
C ASN A 121 27.07 -4.51 -14.70
N VAL A 122 26.15 -5.29 -15.30
CA VAL A 122 24.70 -5.20 -14.99
C VAL A 122 24.42 -5.40 -13.50
N GLU A 123 25.08 -6.36 -12.86
CA GLU A 123 24.92 -6.60 -11.42
C GLU A 123 25.41 -5.41 -10.58
N GLU A 124 26.57 -4.85 -10.92
CA GLU A 124 27.13 -3.69 -10.23
C GLU A 124 26.23 -2.46 -10.41
N ASN A 125 25.71 -2.24 -11.62
CA ASN A 125 24.77 -1.18 -11.95
C ASN A 125 23.45 -1.33 -11.18
N LEU A 126 22.94 -2.55 -11.06
CA LEU A 126 21.75 -2.85 -10.26
C LEU A 126 21.98 -2.51 -8.78
N ILE A 127 23.12 -2.93 -8.20
CA ILE A 127 23.47 -2.64 -6.81
C ILE A 127 23.58 -1.12 -6.58
N ARG A 128 24.25 -0.40 -7.47
CA ARG A 128 24.34 1.08 -7.39
C ARG A 128 22.96 1.72 -7.45
N THR A 129 22.07 1.21 -8.29
CA THR A 129 20.70 1.71 -8.40
C THR A 129 19.90 1.45 -7.12
N PHE A 130 20.09 0.30 -6.48
CA PHE A 130 19.48 0.00 -5.18
C PHE A 130 19.91 0.97 -4.09
N LEU A 131 21.20 1.35 -4.04
CA LEU A 131 21.68 2.32 -3.05
C LEU A 131 21.02 3.69 -3.23
N VAL A 132 20.94 4.16 -4.48
CA VAL A 132 20.27 5.43 -4.79
C VAL A 132 18.76 5.36 -4.52
N LEU A 133 18.12 4.23 -4.82
CA LEU A 133 16.72 3.99 -4.51
C LEU A 133 16.45 4.06 -3.00
N ASP A 134 17.31 3.45 -2.19
CA ASP A 134 17.18 3.43 -0.73
C ASP A 134 17.22 4.86 -0.15
N GLU A 135 18.17 5.68 -0.59
CA GLU A 135 18.27 7.09 -0.17
C GLU A 135 17.02 7.91 -0.55
N ILE A 136 16.50 7.71 -1.76
CA ILE A 136 15.27 8.38 -2.24
C ILE A 136 14.07 7.92 -1.41
N VAL A 137 13.98 6.62 -1.13
CA VAL A 137 12.85 6.03 -0.41
C VAL A 137 12.86 6.43 1.06
N GLU A 138 14.02 6.54 1.69
CA GLU A 138 14.14 7.10 3.05
C GLU A 138 13.68 8.56 3.11
N SER A 139 14.04 9.36 2.11
CA SER A 139 13.54 10.74 2.00
C SER A 139 12.03 10.76 1.81
N ARG A 140 11.51 9.88 0.95
CA ARG A 140 10.08 9.74 0.68
C ARG A 140 9.28 9.26 1.90
N LYS A 141 9.84 8.38 2.73
CA LYS A 141 9.20 7.96 4.00
C LYS A 141 9.00 9.13 4.94
N LYS A 142 9.95 10.06 5.03
CA LYS A 142 9.82 11.26 5.87
C LYS A 142 8.67 12.13 5.39
N GLU A 143 8.59 12.39 4.08
CA GLU A 143 7.47 13.13 3.49
C GLU A 143 6.11 12.46 3.75
N LEU A 144 6.04 11.14 3.56
CA LEU A 144 4.81 10.37 3.84
C LEU A 144 4.45 10.40 5.33
N GLY A 145 5.45 10.34 6.22
CA GLY A 145 5.28 10.48 7.65
C GLY A 145 4.67 11.83 8.03
N ASP A 146 5.16 12.92 7.43
CA ASP A 146 4.65 14.27 7.68
C ASP A 146 3.22 14.45 7.17
N GLN A 147 2.91 13.92 5.98
CA GLN A 147 1.55 13.96 5.40
C GLN A 147 0.55 13.17 6.23
N THR A 148 0.98 12.06 6.82
CA THR A 148 0.10 11.16 7.59
C THR A 148 0.04 11.50 9.08
N LEU A 149 0.93 12.36 9.58
CA LEU A 149 1.01 12.72 10.99
C LEU A 149 -0.30 13.29 11.54
N ASP A 150 -0.94 14.20 10.81
CA ASP A 150 -2.23 14.80 11.21
C ASP A 150 -3.36 13.76 11.23
N LEU A 151 -3.35 12.81 10.28
CA LEU A 151 -4.30 11.71 10.26
C LEU A 151 -4.14 10.81 11.50
N PHE A 152 -2.89 10.43 11.83
CA PHE A 152 -2.60 9.63 13.01
C PHE A 152 -2.98 10.35 14.31
N GLN A 153 -2.68 11.64 14.45
CA GLN A 153 -3.06 12.43 15.62
C GLN A 153 -4.59 12.49 15.79
N LYS A 154 -5.34 12.65 14.69
CA LYS A 154 -6.80 12.61 14.72
C LYS A 154 -7.35 11.25 15.12
N GLU A 155 -6.76 10.16 14.64
CA GLU A 155 -7.13 8.80 15.07
C GLU A 155 -6.82 8.55 16.54
N GLU A 156 -5.62 8.92 17.01
CA GLU A 156 -5.26 8.83 18.43
C GLU A 156 -6.24 9.61 19.32
N PHE A 157 -6.61 10.82 18.90
CA PHE A 157 -7.57 11.65 19.63
C PHE A 157 -8.94 10.98 19.72
N LYS A 158 -9.48 10.47 18.59
CA LYS A 158 -10.78 9.76 18.58
C LYS A 158 -10.78 8.54 19.50
N ILE A 159 -9.71 7.75 19.47
CA ILE A 159 -9.55 6.57 20.33
C ILE A 159 -9.50 6.98 21.79
N ARG A 160 -8.75 8.03 22.15
CA ARG A 160 -8.70 8.56 23.52
C ARG A 160 -10.06 9.05 24.00
N THR A 161 -10.74 9.89 23.22
CA THR A 161 -12.05 10.44 23.62
C THR A 161 -13.10 9.35 23.77
N SER A 162 -13.15 8.40 22.83
CA SER A 162 -14.06 7.25 22.91
C SER A 162 -13.82 6.42 24.17
N ASN A 163 -12.56 6.03 24.42
CA ASN A 163 -12.22 5.21 25.58
C ASN A 163 -12.38 5.94 26.91
N GLN A 164 -12.11 7.26 26.97
CA GLN A 164 -12.35 8.03 28.18
C GLN A 164 -13.84 8.08 28.54
N ASN A 165 -14.72 8.19 27.53
CA ASN A 165 -16.16 8.17 27.74
C ASN A 165 -16.67 6.82 28.26
N THR A 166 -16.21 5.71 27.67
CA THR A 166 -16.61 4.35 28.11
C THR A 166 -16.09 4.05 29.51
N LEU A 167 -14.83 4.40 29.79
CA LEU A 167 -14.21 4.20 31.08
C LEU A 167 -14.92 5.00 32.18
N ARG A 168 -15.27 6.28 31.91
CA ARG A 168 -16.07 7.10 32.82
C ARG A 168 -17.42 6.47 33.15
N GLN A 169 -18.14 5.95 32.14
CA GLN A 169 -19.44 5.29 32.35
C GLN A 169 -19.31 4.02 33.21
N LEU A 170 -18.27 3.22 32.99
CA LEU A 170 -18.01 2.01 33.77
C LEU A 170 -17.58 2.33 35.20
N GLU A 171 -16.76 3.36 35.40
CA GLU A 171 -16.38 3.85 36.73
C GLU A 171 -17.58 4.40 37.51
N GLU A 172 -18.44 5.20 36.87
CA GLU A 172 -19.69 5.66 37.48
C GLU A 172 -20.59 4.47 37.86
N LYS A 173 -20.70 3.46 37.00
CA LYS A 173 -21.46 2.23 37.27
C LYS A 173 -20.86 1.47 38.46
N LEU A 174 -19.53 1.37 38.53
CA LEU A 174 -18.83 0.75 39.64
C LEU A 174 -19.09 1.49 40.95
N MET A 175 -19.00 2.83 40.97
CA MET A 175 -19.28 3.63 42.17
C MET A 175 -20.72 3.44 42.68
N ARG A 176 -21.71 3.41 41.77
CA ARG A 176 -23.11 3.13 42.15
C ARG A 176 -23.26 1.73 42.77
N GLN A 177 -22.56 0.73 42.23
CA GLN A 177 -22.56 -0.64 42.76
C GLN A 177 -21.86 -0.74 44.12
N GLU A 178 -20.73 -0.06 44.31
CA GLU A 178 -20.02 0.02 45.59
C GLU A 178 -20.87 0.69 46.67
N ALA A 179 -21.53 1.79 46.34
CA ALA A 179 -22.48 2.44 47.24
C ALA A 179 -23.63 1.48 47.60
N ALA A 180 -24.26 0.86 46.61
CA ALA A 180 -25.36 -0.09 46.85
C ALA A 180 -24.95 -1.35 47.62
N PHE A 181 -23.69 -1.78 47.51
CA PHE A 181 -23.14 -2.88 48.28
C PHE A 181 -22.88 -2.47 49.74
N LYS A 182 -22.39 -1.26 50.00
CA LYS A 182 -22.22 -0.72 51.36
C LYS A 182 -23.53 -0.70 52.16
N TRP A 183 -24.66 -0.44 51.50
CA TRP A 183 -25.97 -0.38 52.16
C TRP A 183 -26.67 -1.73 52.35
N GLU A 184 -26.52 -2.68 51.41
CA GLU A 184 -27.27 -3.94 51.45
C GLU A 184 -26.44 -5.22 51.72
N GLY A 185 -25.11 -5.19 51.54
CA GLY A 185 -24.20 -6.29 51.89
C GLY A 185 -24.38 -7.62 51.12
N LYS A 186 -25.31 -7.73 50.18
CA LYS A 186 -25.63 -9.00 49.49
C LYS A 186 -24.49 -9.51 48.59
N PRO A 187 -24.20 -10.82 48.60
CA PRO A 187 -23.10 -11.42 47.82
C PRO A 187 -23.28 -11.32 46.29
N GLU A 188 -24.52 -11.26 45.79
CA GLU A 188 -24.82 -11.06 44.36
C GLU A 188 -24.27 -9.72 43.83
N LYS A 189 -24.32 -8.66 44.65
CA LYS A 189 -23.79 -7.34 44.30
C LYS A 189 -22.25 -7.34 44.24
N LYS A 190 -21.59 -8.20 45.03
CA LYS A 190 -20.13 -8.40 44.97
C LYS A 190 -19.70 -9.04 43.64
N SER A 191 -20.47 -10.01 43.13
CA SER A 191 -20.23 -10.61 41.81
C SER A 191 -20.38 -9.58 40.68
N ALA A 192 -21.44 -8.76 40.72
CA ALA A 192 -21.66 -7.69 39.76
C ALA A 192 -20.54 -6.64 39.76
N MET A 193 -20.06 -6.24 40.94
CA MET A 193 -18.94 -5.31 41.11
C MET A 193 -17.64 -5.88 40.51
N ASN A 194 -17.35 -7.17 40.75
CA ASN A 194 -16.19 -7.83 40.15
C ASN A 194 -16.28 -7.92 38.62
N ARG A 195 -17.47 -8.17 38.06
CA ARG A 195 -17.67 -8.14 36.59
C ARG A 195 -17.38 -6.75 36.02
N THR A 196 -17.91 -5.69 36.64
CA THR A 196 -17.64 -4.30 36.22
C THR A 196 -16.15 -3.95 36.35
N ARG A 197 -15.47 -4.42 37.41
CA ARG A 197 -14.02 -4.22 37.59
C ARG A 197 -13.20 -4.91 36.50
N ASN A 198 -13.56 -6.14 36.14
CA ASN A 198 -12.91 -6.87 35.04
C ASN A 198 -13.19 -6.21 33.68
N GLU A 199 -14.39 -5.67 33.49
CA GLU A 199 -14.77 -4.94 32.28
C GLU A 199 -13.94 -3.65 32.13
N ILE A 200 -13.75 -2.88 33.21
CA ILE A 200 -12.84 -1.71 33.23
C ILE A 200 -11.42 -2.13 32.86
N GLN A 201 -10.92 -3.21 33.44
CA GLN A 201 -9.57 -3.72 33.14
C GLN A 201 -9.44 -4.10 31.66
N LYS A 202 -10.44 -4.79 31.11
CA LYS A 202 -10.48 -5.17 29.69
C LYS A 202 -10.49 -3.95 28.77
N VAL A 203 -11.30 -2.93 29.07
CA VAL A 203 -11.34 -1.68 28.28
C VAL A 203 -10.00 -0.96 28.31
N LYS A 204 -9.29 -0.95 29.44
CA LYS A 204 -7.93 -0.39 29.53
C LYS A 204 -6.94 -1.16 28.66
N GLU A 205 -7.00 -2.49 28.68
CA GLU A 205 -6.14 -3.35 27.85
C GLU A 205 -6.43 -3.20 26.35
N ASP A 206 -7.70 -3.11 25.98
CA ASP A 206 -8.12 -2.89 24.60
C ASP A 206 -7.69 -1.48 24.11
N PHE A 207 -7.81 -0.44 24.95
CA PHE A 207 -7.28 0.89 24.66
C PHE A 207 -5.76 0.89 24.43
N ASP A 208 -4.99 0.25 25.31
CA ASP A 208 -3.54 0.14 25.15
C ASP A 208 -3.18 -0.61 23.87
N ARG A 209 -3.96 -1.64 23.51
CA ARG A 209 -3.78 -2.39 22.26
C ARG A 209 -4.05 -1.50 21.04
N GLU A 210 -5.12 -0.71 21.06
CA GLU A 210 -5.45 0.23 19.98
C GLU A 210 -4.39 1.33 19.83
N LEU A 211 -3.94 1.93 20.94
CA LEU A 211 -2.85 2.90 20.92
C LEU A 211 -1.56 2.30 20.36
N ARG A 212 -1.21 1.07 20.72
CA ARG A 212 -0.04 0.38 20.15
C ARG A 212 -0.20 0.17 18.65
N LYS A 213 -1.40 -0.16 18.16
CA LYS A 213 -1.64 -0.30 16.71
C LYS A 213 -1.41 1.01 15.98
N VAL A 214 -1.94 2.13 16.49
CA VAL A 214 -1.74 3.45 15.87
C VAL A 214 -0.27 3.87 15.92
N ARG A 215 0.39 3.68 17.07
CA ARG A 215 1.81 4.00 17.24
C ARG A 215 2.72 3.16 16.34
N ASN A 216 2.43 1.87 16.19
CA ASN A 216 3.16 1.00 15.27
C ASN A 216 2.80 1.30 13.81
N GLY A 217 1.57 1.74 13.53
CA GLY A 217 1.14 2.21 12.20
C GLY A 217 1.91 3.43 11.72
N LYS A 218 2.49 4.22 12.63
CA LYS A 218 3.37 5.36 12.34
C LYS A 218 4.71 4.95 11.72
N THR A 219 5.21 3.74 11.99
CA THR A 219 6.48 3.29 11.38
C THR A 219 6.22 2.78 9.97
N ILE A 220 6.68 3.52 8.97
CA ILE A 220 6.54 3.15 7.57
C ILE A 220 7.59 2.11 7.21
N GLN A 221 7.15 0.87 7.04
CA GLN A 221 7.97 -0.18 6.45
C GLN A 221 7.89 -0.07 4.93
N HIS A 222 8.88 -0.64 4.24
CA HIS A 222 8.87 -0.63 2.79
C HIS A 222 9.49 -1.91 2.23
N ARG A 223 9.11 -2.25 1.01
CA ARG A 223 9.65 -3.39 0.26
C ARG A 223 9.96 -2.97 -1.17
N PHE A 224 11.18 -3.25 -1.61
CA PHE A 224 11.58 -3.11 -3.00
C PHE A 224 11.22 -4.36 -3.79
N GLN A 225 10.69 -4.15 -5.00
CA GLN A 225 10.49 -5.19 -6.00
C GLN A 225 10.98 -4.66 -7.33
N LEU A 226 11.89 -5.39 -7.98
CA LEU A 226 12.27 -5.08 -9.35
C LEU A 226 11.12 -5.49 -10.27
N PHE A 227 10.52 -4.49 -10.92
CA PHE A 227 9.33 -4.68 -11.76
C PHE A 227 9.73 -4.95 -13.20
N GLN A 228 10.48 -4.05 -13.82
CA GLN A 228 10.91 -4.17 -15.20
C GLN A 228 12.36 -3.74 -15.36
N VAL A 229 13.05 -4.41 -16.29
CA VAL A 229 14.42 -4.08 -16.69
C VAL A 229 14.48 -3.95 -18.20
N TYR A 230 15.14 -2.89 -18.64
CA TYR A 230 15.36 -2.57 -20.04
C TYR A 230 16.87 -2.52 -20.24
N LEU A 231 17.39 -3.50 -20.98
CA LEU A 231 18.81 -3.61 -21.26
C LEU A 231 19.08 -3.20 -22.71
N PRO A 232 20.22 -2.55 -23.01
CA PRO A 232 20.64 -2.36 -24.39
C PRO A 232 20.94 -3.71 -25.06
N ASN A 233 20.62 -3.83 -26.34
CA ASN A 233 20.99 -4.95 -27.23
C ASN A 233 22.47 -4.89 -27.64
#